data_AF-A0A1G6JSL4-F1
#
_entry.id   AF-A0A1G6JSL4-F1
#
_cell.length_a   1.000
_cell.length_b   1.000
_cell.length_c   1.000
_cell.angle_alpha   90.00
_cell.angle_beta   90.00
_cell.angle_gamma   90.00
#
_symmetry.space_group_name_H-M   'P 1'
#
loop_
_entity.id
_entity.type
_entity.pdbx_description
1 polymer ?
#
loop_
_entity_poly.entity_id
_entity_poly.type
_entity_poly.pdbx_seq_one_letter_code
_entity_poly.pdbx_strand_id
1 'polypeptide(L)'
;MLDRRSVMLFPLLAAACAGTPEPVPIPPGPLGYKHLTPLPLNVAGIDIAEDQPPGVPGDIGARLSPSAAEAVRIMARDRLIAVGTTGQARFAISQAQVIQGPSSLNCLLGCRLEVVSSLGSRLGFAEAAVTRGVNGPEANRPRAADALLRRAMEDLNVEFEFQLRRALRDWISATVPNADGGMAAPGPGPIGVEDLPAEGARRRETLP
;
A
#
# COMPACT_ATOMS: atom_id res chain seq x y z
N MET A 1 69.26 -34.09 -39.65
CA MET A 1 69.18 -33.25 -38.43
C MET A 1 67.95 -32.36 -38.59
N LEU A 2 66.89 -32.60 -37.79
CA LEU A 2 65.64 -31.86 -37.87
C LEU A 2 65.75 -30.57 -37.05
N ASP A 3 65.73 -29.41 -37.70
CA ASP A 3 65.59 -28.11 -37.04
C ASP A 3 64.11 -27.82 -36.73
N ARG A 4 63.74 -28.05 -35.46
CA ARG A 4 62.45 -27.69 -34.88
C ARG A 4 62.44 -26.20 -34.55
N ARG A 5 61.95 -25.36 -35.46
CA ARG A 5 61.57 -23.96 -35.15
C ARG A 5 60.14 -23.95 -34.61
N SER A 6 60.03 -23.98 -33.28
CA SER A 6 58.76 -23.86 -32.55
C SER A 6 58.23 -22.42 -32.64
N VAL A 7 57.20 -22.22 -33.47
CA VAL A 7 56.37 -21.01 -33.44
C VAL A 7 55.37 -21.18 -32.30
N MET A 8 55.62 -20.51 -31.16
CA MET A 8 54.60 -20.33 -30.12
C MET A 8 53.60 -19.26 -30.58
N LEU A 9 52.50 -19.72 -31.18
CA LEU A 9 51.28 -18.92 -31.31
C LEU A 9 50.52 -19.02 -29.99
N PHE A 10 50.57 -17.96 -29.18
CA PHE A 10 49.71 -17.83 -27.98
C PHE A 10 48.37 -17.24 -28.43
N PRO A 11 47.23 -17.94 -28.28
CA PRO A 11 45.94 -17.32 -28.51
C PRO A 11 45.60 -16.45 -27.28
N LEU A 12 45.51 -15.14 -27.49
CA LEU A 12 44.93 -14.20 -26.54
C LEU A 12 43.41 -14.45 -26.49
N LEU A 13 42.97 -15.41 -25.68
CA LEU A 13 41.55 -15.61 -25.35
C LEU A 13 41.24 -14.90 -24.03
N ALA A 14 41.20 -13.57 -24.08
CA ALA A 14 40.53 -12.77 -23.06
C ALA A 14 39.09 -12.51 -23.51
N ALA A 15 38.23 -13.53 -23.44
CA ALA A 15 36.80 -13.33 -23.56
C ALA A 15 36.29 -12.74 -22.25
N ALA A 16 35.91 -11.46 -22.31
CA ALA A 16 35.36 -10.69 -21.21
C ALA A 16 34.07 -11.33 -20.68
N CYS A 17 34.13 -11.94 -19.51
CA CYS A 17 32.94 -12.23 -18.69
C CYS A 17 32.45 -10.92 -18.05
N ALA A 18 31.99 -9.98 -18.87
CA ALA A 18 31.10 -8.93 -18.40
C ALA A 18 29.73 -9.58 -18.17
N GLY A 19 29.55 -10.17 -16.99
CA GLY A 19 28.26 -10.73 -16.59
C GLY A 19 27.21 -9.62 -16.66
N THR A 20 26.18 -9.82 -17.48
CA THR A 20 25.02 -8.93 -17.55
C THR A 20 24.47 -8.73 -16.14
N PRO A 21 24.28 -7.49 -15.65
CA PRO A 21 23.72 -7.26 -14.33
C PRO A 21 22.36 -7.95 -14.23
N GLU A 22 22.22 -8.86 -13.27
CA GLU A 22 20.96 -9.56 -13.01
C GLU A 22 19.87 -8.53 -12.64
N PRO A 23 18.66 -8.60 -13.24
CA PRO A 23 17.58 -7.68 -12.90
C PRO A 23 17.23 -7.74 -11.42
N VAL A 24 16.86 -6.60 -10.82
CA VAL A 24 16.34 -6.60 -9.44
C VAL A 24 14.99 -7.33 -9.44
N PRO A 25 14.76 -8.31 -8.53
CA PRO A 25 13.47 -8.97 -8.43
C PRO A 25 12.35 -7.95 -8.16
N ILE A 26 11.34 -7.96 -9.02
CA ILE A 26 10.10 -7.18 -8.89
C ILE A 26 8.99 -8.18 -8.55
N PRO A 27 8.16 -7.94 -7.52
CA PRO A 27 7.00 -8.77 -7.26
C PRO A 27 6.14 -8.94 -8.53
N PRO A 28 5.69 -10.16 -8.85
CA PRO A 28 4.92 -10.42 -10.05
C PRO A 28 3.56 -9.72 -10.00
N GLY A 29 3.08 -9.25 -11.15
CA GLY A 29 1.75 -8.67 -11.32
C GLY A 29 1.68 -7.13 -11.24
N PRO A 30 0.49 -6.57 -11.54
CA PRO A 30 0.24 -5.14 -11.42
C PRO A 30 0.37 -4.69 -9.96
N LEU A 31 0.80 -3.44 -9.74
CA LEU A 31 0.74 -2.83 -8.41
C LEU A 31 -0.73 -2.74 -7.99
N GLY A 32 -1.04 -3.16 -6.76
CA GLY A 32 -2.39 -3.08 -6.21
C GLY A 32 -2.47 -3.55 -4.77
N TYR A 33 -3.52 -3.15 -4.07
CA TYR A 33 -3.69 -3.33 -2.62
C TYR A 33 -5.03 -3.96 -2.23
N LYS A 34 -5.84 -4.38 -3.20
CA LYS A 34 -7.16 -5.03 -2.96
C LYS A 34 -7.08 -6.33 -2.15
N HIS A 35 -5.89 -6.92 -2.04
CA HIS A 35 -5.64 -8.10 -1.22
C HIS A 35 -5.49 -7.80 0.28
N LEU A 36 -5.45 -6.52 0.67
CA LEU A 36 -5.31 -6.07 2.06
C LEU A 36 -6.66 -5.58 2.62
N THR A 37 -6.89 -5.72 3.94
CA THR A 37 -8.12 -5.33 4.65
C THR A 37 -8.49 -3.84 4.51
N PRO A 38 -9.55 -3.46 3.78
CA PRO A 38 -9.88 -2.05 3.50
C PRO A 38 -9.90 -1.14 4.73
N LEU A 39 -9.75 0.16 4.48
CA LEU A 39 -9.72 1.24 5.47
C LEU A 39 -11.04 2.03 5.39
N PRO A 40 -12.08 1.60 6.13
CA PRO A 40 -13.39 2.25 6.09
C PRO A 40 -13.39 3.57 6.87
N LEU A 41 -13.73 4.64 6.16
CA LEU A 41 -13.88 5.98 6.71
C LEU A 41 -15.35 6.31 6.91
N ASN A 42 -15.71 6.81 8.09
CA ASN A 42 -17.04 7.31 8.41
C ASN A 42 -17.27 8.70 7.78
N VAL A 43 -17.23 8.75 6.45
CA VAL A 43 -17.50 9.92 5.61
C VAL A 43 -18.47 9.54 4.50
N ALA A 44 -19.18 10.52 3.94
CA ALA A 44 -20.13 10.29 2.84
C ALA A 44 -19.43 9.96 1.51
N GLY A 45 -18.21 10.42 1.32
CA GLY A 45 -17.43 10.20 0.11
C GLY A 45 -15.96 10.51 0.29
N ILE A 46 -15.19 10.09 -0.71
CA ILE A 46 -13.74 10.28 -0.76
C ILE A 46 -13.41 10.85 -2.12
N ASP A 47 -12.75 12.00 -2.10
CA ASP A 47 -12.20 12.66 -3.27
C ASP A 47 -10.69 12.41 -3.32
N ILE A 48 -10.21 11.85 -4.41
CA ILE A 48 -8.79 11.56 -4.63
C ILE A 48 -8.31 12.56 -5.67
N ALA A 49 -7.46 13.50 -5.23
CA ALA A 49 -6.96 14.55 -6.09
C ALA A 49 -6.18 13.97 -7.27
N GLU A 50 -6.48 14.47 -8.47
CA GLU A 50 -5.74 14.15 -9.69
C GLU A 50 -4.45 14.97 -9.80
N ASP A 51 -4.38 16.11 -9.11
CA ASP A 51 -3.17 16.94 -9.04
C ASP A 51 -1.97 16.15 -8.51
N GLN A 52 -0.80 16.44 -9.08
CA GLN A 52 0.46 15.86 -8.65
C GLN A 52 1.46 16.97 -8.26
N PRO A 53 2.35 16.68 -7.29
CA PRO A 53 3.46 17.58 -6.98
C PRO A 53 4.28 17.91 -8.23
N PRO A 54 4.86 19.13 -8.33
CA PRO A 54 5.76 19.47 -9.41
C PRO A 54 6.99 18.56 -9.38
N GLY A 55 7.45 18.18 -10.57
CA GLY A 55 8.69 17.41 -10.71
C GLY A 55 9.91 18.24 -10.31
N VAL A 56 10.97 17.56 -9.90
CA VAL A 56 12.27 18.16 -9.58
C VAL A 56 13.34 17.71 -10.59
N PRO A 57 14.47 18.43 -10.74
CA PRO A 57 15.55 17.98 -11.59
C PRO A 57 16.02 16.55 -11.26
N GLY A 58 16.21 15.73 -12.28
CA GLY A 58 16.57 14.32 -12.10
C GLY A 58 15.41 13.41 -11.72
N ASP A 59 14.19 13.93 -11.57
CA ASP A 59 13.01 13.09 -11.33
C ASP A 59 12.65 12.26 -12.56
N ILE A 60 12.54 10.95 -12.34
CA ILE A 60 12.16 9.95 -13.32
C ILE A 60 10.83 9.29 -12.96
N GLY A 61 10.24 9.61 -11.81
CA GLY A 61 9.03 9.00 -11.26
C GLY A 61 7.81 9.14 -12.15
N ALA A 62 7.68 10.25 -12.87
CA ALA A 62 6.61 10.47 -13.85
C ALA A 62 6.70 9.56 -15.09
N ARG A 63 7.88 8.96 -15.38
CA ARG A 63 8.12 8.08 -16.53
C ARG A 63 8.01 6.59 -16.20
N LEU A 64 7.86 6.24 -14.92
CA LEU A 64 7.64 4.86 -14.49
C LEU A 64 6.23 4.40 -14.85
N SER A 65 6.00 3.08 -14.82
CA SER A 65 4.70 2.48 -15.12
C SER A 65 4.28 1.46 -14.03
N PRO A 66 3.34 1.81 -13.13
CA PRO A 66 2.68 3.12 -13.01
C PRO A 66 3.65 4.24 -12.61
N SER A 67 3.27 5.50 -12.87
CA SER A 67 4.05 6.63 -12.37
C SER A 67 4.05 6.65 -10.85
N ALA A 68 5.03 7.34 -10.23
CA ALA A 68 5.08 7.44 -8.77
C ALA A 68 3.80 8.03 -8.17
N ALA A 69 3.21 9.05 -8.80
CA ALA A 69 1.94 9.62 -8.36
C ALA A 69 0.78 8.62 -8.52
N GLU A 70 0.73 7.92 -9.66
CA GLU A 70 -0.33 6.94 -9.90
C GLU A 70 -0.24 5.74 -8.97
N ALA A 71 0.96 5.32 -8.58
CA ALA A 71 1.16 4.29 -7.58
C ALA A 71 0.50 4.66 -6.23
N VAL A 72 0.66 5.91 -5.79
CA VAL A 72 0.00 6.43 -4.58
C VAL A 72 -1.53 6.51 -4.75
N ARG A 73 -2.05 6.88 -5.93
CA ARG A 73 -3.50 6.86 -6.20
C ARG A 73 -4.08 5.46 -6.20
N ILE A 74 -3.39 4.49 -6.79
CA ILE A 74 -3.78 3.07 -6.76
C ILE A 74 -3.93 2.61 -5.32
N MET A 75 -2.96 2.93 -4.45
CA MET A 75 -3.07 2.64 -3.02
C MET A 75 -4.33 3.26 -2.41
N ALA A 76 -4.57 4.56 -2.61
CA ALA A 76 -5.75 5.23 -2.07
C ALA A 76 -7.07 4.59 -2.56
N ARG A 77 -7.20 4.34 -3.87
CA ARG A 77 -8.40 3.76 -4.50
C ARG A 77 -8.67 2.32 -4.04
N ASP A 78 -7.61 1.53 -3.84
CA ASP A 78 -7.74 0.13 -3.43
C ASP A 78 -7.98 -0.02 -1.93
N ARG A 79 -7.49 0.93 -1.12
CA ARG A 79 -7.49 0.81 0.35
C ARG A 79 -8.65 1.56 0.99
N LEU A 80 -8.99 2.76 0.52
CA LEU A 80 -9.95 3.63 1.19
C LEU A 80 -11.38 3.35 0.72
N ILE A 81 -12.32 3.25 1.66
CA ILE A 81 -13.74 3.13 1.36
C ILE A 81 -14.57 4.07 2.24
N ALA A 82 -15.59 4.71 1.67
CA ALA A 82 -16.54 5.54 2.40
C ALA A 82 -17.68 4.67 2.93
N VAL A 83 -17.97 4.76 4.23
CA VAL A 83 -19.08 4.01 4.87
C VAL A 83 -20.02 4.89 5.69
N GLY A 84 -19.73 6.19 5.78
CA GLY A 84 -20.53 7.15 6.52
C GLY A 84 -21.61 7.81 5.66
N THR A 85 -22.38 8.72 6.28
CA THR A 85 -23.45 9.47 5.62
C THR A 85 -23.21 10.97 5.57
N THR A 86 -22.18 11.47 6.27
CA THR A 86 -21.88 12.91 6.38
C THR A 86 -20.39 13.18 6.20
N GLY A 87 -20.05 14.42 5.79
CA GLY A 87 -18.66 14.83 5.60
C GLY A 87 -18.01 14.24 4.35
N GLN A 88 -16.80 14.70 4.03
CA GLN A 88 -16.00 14.23 2.91
C GLN A 88 -14.57 13.98 3.35
N ALA A 89 -13.89 13.01 2.75
CA ALA A 89 -12.44 12.90 2.85
C ALA A 89 -11.78 13.37 1.56
N ARG A 90 -10.66 14.08 1.66
CA ARG A 90 -9.84 14.55 0.53
C ARG A 90 -8.46 13.95 0.65
N PHE A 91 -8.09 13.13 -0.33
CA PHE A 91 -6.78 12.51 -0.43
C PHE A 91 -5.93 13.29 -1.44
N ALA A 92 -4.78 13.78 -1.01
CA ALA A 92 -3.83 14.51 -1.85
C ALA A 92 -2.44 13.88 -1.76
N ILE A 93 -1.71 13.91 -2.88
CA ILE A 93 -0.34 13.46 -2.96
C ILE A 93 0.57 14.63 -2.62
N SER A 94 1.39 14.50 -1.58
CA SER A 94 2.33 15.53 -1.15
C SER A 94 3.72 15.34 -1.76
N GLN A 95 4.12 14.10 -2.04
CA GLN A 95 5.40 13.75 -2.69
C GLN A 95 5.21 12.54 -3.62
N ALA A 96 5.83 12.59 -4.79
CA ALA A 96 5.78 11.50 -5.78
C ALA A 96 6.99 11.53 -6.72
N GLN A 97 8.19 11.44 -6.15
CA GLN A 97 9.44 11.64 -6.89
C GLN A 97 10.31 10.38 -6.86
N VAL A 98 11.01 10.11 -7.96
CA VAL A 98 12.11 9.15 -8.02
C VAL A 98 13.30 9.87 -8.65
N ILE A 99 14.23 10.33 -7.83
CA ILE A 99 15.36 11.16 -8.23
C ILE A 99 16.53 10.26 -8.63
N GLN A 100 17.01 10.41 -9.87
CA GLN A 100 18.18 9.72 -10.39
C GLN A 100 19.43 10.58 -10.30
N GLY A 101 20.43 10.09 -9.58
CA GLY A 101 21.78 10.63 -9.54
C GLY A 101 22.76 9.80 -10.39
N PRO A 102 24.07 10.16 -10.39
CA PRO A 102 25.09 9.45 -11.19
C PRO A 102 25.25 7.97 -10.83
N SER A 103 25.02 7.60 -9.57
CA SER A 103 25.13 6.22 -9.07
C SER A 103 24.14 5.98 -7.92
N SER A 104 23.00 6.68 -7.95
CA SER A 104 22.00 6.61 -6.89
C SER A 104 20.59 6.78 -7.45
N LEU A 105 19.62 6.18 -6.75
CA LEU A 105 18.20 6.43 -6.93
C LEU A 105 17.60 6.72 -5.55
N ASN A 106 16.82 7.79 -5.43
CA ASN A 106 16.08 8.14 -4.23
C ASN A 106 14.59 8.28 -4.55
N CYS A 107 13.74 7.54 -3.85
CA CYS A 107 12.30 7.61 -3.97
C CYS A 107 11.71 8.33 -2.76
N LEU A 108 10.93 9.38 -3.01
CA LEU A 108 10.22 10.17 -2.01
C LEU A 108 8.74 10.10 -2.35
N LEU A 109 7.96 9.51 -1.45
CA LEU A 109 6.53 9.36 -1.61
C LEU A 109 5.82 9.89 -0.38
N GLY A 110 4.68 10.53 -0.57
CA GLY A 110 3.91 11.08 0.54
C GLY A 110 2.50 11.44 0.13
N CYS A 111 1.59 11.37 1.10
CA CYS A 111 0.19 11.69 0.93
C CYS A 111 -0.40 12.31 2.21
N ARG A 112 -1.52 12.99 2.03
CA ARG A 112 -2.33 13.60 3.08
C ARG A 112 -3.79 13.23 2.85
N LEU A 113 -4.46 12.79 3.90
CA LEU A 113 -5.91 12.61 3.92
C LEU A 113 -6.50 13.62 4.89
N GLU A 114 -7.41 14.48 4.44
CA GLU A 114 -8.16 15.41 5.29
C GLU A 114 -9.63 15.01 5.36
N VAL A 115 -10.21 15.03 6.55
CA VAL A 115 -11.66 14.92 6.74
C VAL A 115 -12.24 16.32 6.89
N VAL A 116 -13.25 16.64 6.09
CA VAL A 116 -13.95 17.94 6.11
C VAL A 116 -15.43 17.75 6.38
N SER A 117 -16.03 18.69 7.11
CA SER A 117 -17.47 18.73 7.34
C SER A 117 -18.22 19.10 6.06
N SER A 118 -19.54 18.93 6.08
CA SER A 118 -20.43 19.40 5.01
C SER A 118 -20.36 20.92 4.79
N LEU A 119 -19.95 21.67 5.81
CA LEU A 119 -19.75 23.12 5.77
C LEU A 119 -18.32 23.51 5.32
N GLY A 120 -17.47 22.54 5.01
CA GLY A 120 -16.09 22.77 4.55
C GLY A 120 -15.04 22.94 5.64
N SER A 121 -15.43 22.89 6.92
CA SER A 121 -14.48 22.97 8.04
C SER A 121 -13.66 21.68 8.15
N ARG A 122 -12.34 21.78 8.27
CA ARG A 122 -11.48 20.62 8.50
C ARG A 122 -11.71 20.04 9.90
N LEU A 123 -12.02 18.75 9.96
CA LEU A 123 -12.31 17.99 11.18
C LEU A 123 -11.10 17.17 11.66
N GLY A 124 -10.21 16.79 10.75
CA GLY A 124 -9.00 16.04 11.07
C GLY A 124 -8.17 15.78 9.82
N PHE A 125 -6.94 15.30 10.01
CA PHE A 125 -6.10 14.85 8.92
C PHE A 125 -5.11 13.76 9.36
N ALA A 126 -4.61 13.01 8.40
CA ALA A 126 -3.47 12.10 8.53
C ALA A 126 -2.47 12.37 7.39
N GLU A 127 -1.19 12.26 7.69
CA GLU A 127 -0.11 12.39 6.70
C GLU A 127 0.84 11.21 6.83
N ALA A 128 1.33 10.74 5.69
CA ALA A 128 2.34 9.70 5.62
C ALA A 128 3.37 10.09 4.56
N ALA A 129 4.63 9.84 4.85
CA ALA A 129 5.71 10.07 3.92
C ALA A 129 6.84 9.05 4.15
N VAL A 130 7.47 8.63 3.07
CA VAL A 130 8.59 7.68 3.11
C VAL A 130 9.69 8.15 2.17
N THR A 131 10.92 7.81 2.53
CA THR A 131 12.09 8.00 1.67
C THR A 131 12.87 6.71 1.63
N ARG A 132 13.17 6.23 0.42
CA ARG A 132 13.96 5.02 0.21
C ARG A 132 15.02 5.28 -0.86
N GLY A 133 16.25 4.84 -0.63
CA GLY A 133 17.36 5.02 -1.54
C GLY A 133 18.09 3.73 -1.87
N VAL A 134 18.75 3.71 -3.02
CA VAL A 134 19.70 2.67 -3.43
C VAL A 134 20.90 3.34 -4.11
N ASN A 135 22.10 2.82 -3.85
CA ASN A 135 23.36 3.43 -4.28
C ASN A 135 24.28 2.42 -4.97
N GLY A 136 25.26 2.93 -5.72
CA GLY A 136 26.31 2.13 -6.35
C GLY A 136 25.78 1.26 -7.50
N PRO A 137 26.38 0.07 -7.73
CA PRO A 137 25.98 -0.82 -8.82
C PRO A 137 24.50 -1.21 -8.80
N GLU A 138 23.90 -1.27 -7.60
CA GLU A 138 22.48 -1.58 -7.40
C GLU A 138 21.56 -0.58 -8.10
N ALA A 139 21.90 0.71 -8.06
CA ALA A 139 21.12 1.79 -8.67
C ALA A 139 21.14 1.75 -10.20
N ASN A 140 22.16 1.12 -10.78
CA ASN A 140 22.36 1.00 -12.23
C ASN A 140 21.76 -0.29 -12.80
N ARG A 141 21.17 -1.15 -11.97
CA ARG A 141 20.58 -2.41 -12.46
C ARG A 141 19.36 -2.14 -13.33
N PRO A 142 19.09 -3.00 -14.32
CA PRO A 142 17.82 -2.98 -15.02
C PRO A 142 16.67 -3.01 -14.01
N ARG A 143 15.66 -2.15 -14.23
CA ARG A 143 14.46 -2.04 -13.38
C ARG A 143 14.69 -1.59 -11.93
N ALA A 144 15.88 -1.09 -11.58
CA ALA A 144 16.15 -0.63 -10.21
C ALA A 144 15.14 0.43 -9.73
N ALA A 145 14.72 1.35 -10.61
CA ALA A 145 13.72 2.37 -10.30
C ALA A 145 12.32 1.78 -10.04
N ASP A 146 11.87 0.83 -10.86
CA ASP A 146 10.59 0.13 -10.67
C ASP A 146 10.57 -0.65 -9.35
N ALA A 147 11.66 -1.36 -9.06
CA ALA A 147 11.82 -2.13 -7.83
C ALA A 147 11.88 -1.21 -6.60
N LEU A 148 12.59 -0.08 -6.70
CA LEU A 148 12.66 0.93 -5.64
C LEU A 148 11.28 1.52 -5.35
N LEU A 149 10.53 1.90 -6.40
CA LEU A 149 9.17 2.43 -6.26
C LEU A 149 8.27 1.43 -5.54
N ARG A 150 8.28 0.15 -5.92
CA ARG A 150 7.45 -0.87 -5.26
C ARG A 150 7.77 -1.05 -3.79
N ARG A 151 9.05 -1.10 -3.43
CA ARG A 151 9.47 -1.19 -2.02
C ARG A 151 9.09 0.06 -1.23
N ALA A 152 9.25 1.25 -1.80
CA ALA A 152 8.81 2.48 -1.16
C ALA A 152 7.28 2.53 -0.99
N MET A 153 6.54 2.00 -1.96
CA MET A 153 5.07 1.88 -1.91
C MET A 153 4.59 0.86 -0.87
N GLU A 154 5.36 -0.21 -0.60
CA GLU A 154 5.11 -1.13 0.52
C GLU A 154 5.26 -0.40 1.87
N ASP A 155 6.35 0.36 2.04
CA ASP A 155 6.57 1.16 3.26
C ASP A 155 5.48 2.23 3.44
N LEU A 156 5.15 2.95 2.36
CA LEU A 156 4.15 4.01 2.40
C LEU A 156 2.78 3.48 2.80
N ASN A 157 2.40 2.30 2.31
CA ASN A 157 1.15 1.67 2.70
C ASN A 157 1.09 1.39 4.21
N VAL A 158 2.17 0.85 4.78
CA VAL A 158 2.23 0.56 6.22
C VAL A 158 2.17 1.84 7.04
N GLU A 159 2.98 2.85 6.66
CA GLU A 159 3.01 4.15 7.32
C GLU A 159 1.65 4.85 7.23
N PHE A 160 1.02 4.85 6.05
CA PHE A 160 -0.29 5.43 5.83
C PHE A 160 -1.37 4.79 6.70
N GLU A 161 -1.42 3.45 6.75
CA GLU A 161 -2.38 2.76 7.62
C GLU A 161 -2.16 3.10 9.10
N PHE A 162 -0.90 3.13 9.55
CA PHE A 162 -0.56 3.51 10.92
C PHE A 162 -1.01 4.94 11.25
N GLN A 163 -0.66 5.91 10.40
CA GLN A 163 -0.99 7.32 10.61
C GLN A 163 -2.50 7.56 10.55
N LEU A 164 -3.19 6.87 9.65
CA LEU A 164 -4.64 6.94 9.54
C LEU A 164 -5.33 6.42 10.80
N ARG A 165 -4.97 5.21 11.26
CA ARG A 165 -5.55 4.61 12.48
C ARG A 165 -5.22 5.41 13.73
N ARG A 166 -4.07 6.09 13.77
CA ARG A 166 -3.66 6.92 14.91
C ARG A 166 -4.36 8.28 14.93
N ALA A 167 -4.31 9.01 13.82
CA ALA A 167 -4.74 10.41 13.77
C ALA A 167 -6.25 10.56 13.49
N LEU A 168 -6.84 9.60 12.78
CA LEU A 168 -8.25 9.60 12.38
C LEU A 168 -9.01 8.43 12.99
N ARG A 169 -8.61 7.96 14.18
CA ARG A 169 -9.22 6.81 14.88
C ARG A 169 -10.74 6.93 15.03
N ASP A 170 -11.24 8.13 15.34
CA ASP A 170 -12.67 8.40 15.57
C ASP A 170 -13.46 8.44 14.24
N TRP A 171 -12.75 8.47 13.11
CA TRP A 171 -13.29 8.43 11.75
C TRP A 171 -13.13 7.06 11.09
N ILE A 172 -12.41 6.11 11.70
CA ILE A 172 -12.27 4.75 11.18
C ILE A 172 -13.42 3.92 11.71
N SER A 173 -14.21 3.35 10.80
CA SER A 173 -15.28 2.42 11.18
C SER A 173 -14.69 1.05 11.57
N ALA A 174 -15.21 0.45 12.64
CA ALA A 174 -14.88 -0.94 12.97
C ALA A 174 -15.55 -1.94 12.01
N THR A 175 -16.57 -1.50 11.26
CA THR A 175 -17.34 -2.33 10.33
C THR A 175 -16.78 -2.19 8.93
N VAL A 176 -16.15 -3.25 8.43
CA VAL A 176 -15.83 -3.40 7.00
C VAL A 176 -17.09 -3.92 6.30
N PRO A 177 -17.57 -3.30 5.22
CA PRO A 177 -18.63 -3.86 4.40
C PRO A 177 -18.23 -5.25 3.87
N ASN A 178 -19.19 -6.15 3.77
CA ASN A 178 -19.03 -7.44 3.12
C ASN A 178 -18.64 -7.27 1.64
N ALA A 179 -18.07 -8.33 1.05
CA ALA A 179 -17.61 -8.32 -0.35
C ALA A 179 -18.72 -8.03 -1.39
N ASP A 180 -19.98 -8.17 -1.00
CA ASP A 180 -21.18 -7.85 -1.80
C ASP A 180 -21.69 -6.41 -1.59
N GLY A 181 -20.99 -5.60 -0.80
CA GLY A 181 -21.39 -4.23 -0.44
C GLY A 181 -22.44 -4.15 0.68
N GLY A 182 -22.87 -5.28 1.24
CA GLY A 182 -23.72 -5.31 2.43
C GLY A 182 -22.95 -4.91 3.68
N MET A 183 -23.59 -4.33 4.69
CA MET A 183 -22.97 -4.20 6.01
C MET A 183 -22.79 -5.60 6.62
N ALA A 184 -21.65 -5.84 7.28
CA ALA A 184 -21.47 -7.06 8.07
C ALA A 184 -22.67 -7.23 9.01
N ALA A 185 -23.31 -8.41 8.97
CA ALA A 185 -24.41 -8.71 9.87
C ALA A 185 -23.97 -8.45 11.32
N PRO A 186 -24.84 -7.91 12.19
CA PRO A 186 -24.52 -7.78 13.61
C PRO A 186 -24.03 -9.15 14.09
N GLY A 187 -22.90 -9.18 14.82
CA GLY A 187 -22.44 -10.42 15.44
C GLY A 187 -23.59 -11.04 16.26
N PRO A 188 -23.63 -12.38 16.41
CA PRO A 188 -24.69 -13.02 17.17
C PRO A 188 -24.82 -12.32 18.53
N GLY A 189 -26.02 -11.80 18.81
CA GLY A 189 -26.31 -11.18 20.09
C GLY A 189 -25.98 -12.15 21.24
N PRO A 190 -25.80 -11.65 22.47
CA PRO A 190 -25.58 -12.52 23.62
C PRO A 190 -26.66 -13.61 23.66
N ILE A 191 -26.24 -14.87 23.76
CA ILE A 191 -27.14 -16.02 23.88
C ILE A 191 -27.96 -15.80 25.16
N GLY A 192 -29.25 -15.54 25.00
CA GLY A 192 -30.19 -15.52 26.12
C GLY A 192 -30.32 -16.94 26.67
N VAL A 193 -29.85 -17.15 27.89
CA VAL A 193 -30.16 -18.37 28.65
C VAL A 193 -31.56 -18.16 29.21
N GLU A 194 -32.54 -18.84 28.65
CA GLU A 194 -33.90 -18.90 29.18
C GLU A 194 -33.98 -20.06 30.19
N ASP A 195 -34.09 -19.71 31.48
CA ASP A 195 -34.32 -20.71 32.53
C ASP A 195 -35.76 -21.22 32.45
N LEU A 196 -35.91 -22.46 31.98
CA LEU A 196 -37.17 -23.18 31.98
C LEU A 196 -37.63 -23.43 33.42
N PRO A 197 -38.85 -23.00 33.82
CA PRO A 197 -39.38 -23.31 35.13
C PRO A 197 -39.67 -24.82 35.24
N ALA A 198 -39.28 -25.41 36.36
CA ALA A 198 -39.56 -26.81 36.67
C ALA A 198 -41.08 -27.02 36.79
N GLU A 199 -41.68 -27.61 35.75
CA GLU A 199 -43.10 -27.91 35.69
C GLU A 199 -43.45 -29.06 36.67
N GLY A 200 -44.14 -28.69 37.75
CA GLY A 200 -45.20 -29.48 38.38
C GLY A 200 -44.90 -30.94 38.76
N ALA A 201 -44.19 -31.16 39.88
CA ALA A 201 -44.30 -32.43 40.60
C ALA A 201 -45.71 -32.57 41.19
N ARG A 202 -46.52 -33.41 40.54
CA ARG A 202 -47.93 -33.71 40.84
C ARG A 202 -48.16 -33.99 42.33
N ARG A 203 -49.05 -33.21 42.94
CA ARG A 203 -49.65 -33.46 44.25
C ARG A 203 -50.51 -34.74 44.14
N ARG A 204 -50.05 -35.86 44.72
CA ARG A 204 -50.89 -37.06 44.91
C ARG A 204 -51.92 -36.76 45.99
N GLU A 205 -53.16 -36.53 45.58
CA GLU A 205 -54.31 -36.60 46.48
C GLU A 205 -54.62 -38.06 46.75
N THR A 206 -54.52 -38.46 48.02
CA THR A 206 -55.04 -39.73 48.54
C THR A 206 -56.24 -39.42 49.43
N LEU A 207 -57.41 -39.93 49.07
CA LEU A 207 -58.54 -40.20 49.97
C LEU A 207 -59.55 -41.10 49.21
N PRO A 208 -60.39 -41.93 49.86
CA PRO A 208 -60.41 -42.39 51.25
C PRO A 208 -59.96 -43.84 51.46
#